data_AF-A0A6C1B6X2-F1
#
_entry.id   AF-A0A6C1B6X2-F1
#
_cell.length_a   1.000
_cell.length_b   1.000
_cell.length_c   1.000
_cell.angle_alpha   90.00
_cell.angle_beta   90.00
_cell.angle_gamma   90.00
#
_symmetry.space_group_name_H-M   'P 1'
#
loop_
_entity.id
_entity.type
_entity.pdbx_description
1 polymer ?
#
loop_
_entity_poly.entity_id
_entity_poly.type
_entity_poly.pdbx_seq_one_letter_code
_entity_poly.pdbx_strand_id
1 'polypeptide(L)'
;MNIASLVVRVAPGQREALTRELLEIPGVEVHGAAPDGGRLIVTVEDGEGYSMMDSILAVNVNKRVHGVTLAYEYTGDGIEMQEQEA
;
A
#
# COMPACT_ATOMS: atom_id res chain seq x y z
N MET A 1 -14.78 2.51 -4.99
CA MET A 1 -13.87 2.79 -3.87
C MET A 1 -13.07 1.54 -3.63
N ASN A 2 -11.76 1.64 -3.86
CA ASN A 2 -10.82 0.55 -3.73
C ASN A 2 -9.81 0.90 -2.64
N ILE A 3 -9.51 -0.07 -1.78
CA ILE A 3 -8.63 0.13 -0.62
C ILE A 3 -7.67 -1.06 -0.53
N ALA A 4 -6.39 -0.78 -0.34
CA ALA A 4 -5.37 -1.79 -0.09
C ALA A 4 -4.59 -1.49 1.19
N SER A 5 -4.25 -2.55 1.93
CA SER A 5 -3.27 -2.49 3.02
C SER A 5 -1.96 -3.11 2.55
N LEU A 6 -0.87 -2.38 2.73
CA LEU A 6 0.47 -2.80 2.38
C LEU A 6 1.36 -2.90 3.62
N VAL A 7 2.17 -3.95 3.66
CA VAL A 7 3.37 -4.01 4.50
C VAL A 7 4.57 -3.70 3.62
N VAL A 8 5.17 -2.53 3.86
CA VAL A 8 6.31 -2.04 3.07
C VAL A 8 7.60 -2.30 3.84
N ARG A 9 8.56 -2.99 3.22
CA ARG A 9 9.87 -3.27 3.81
C ARG A 9 10.86 -2.16 3.46
N VAL A 10 11.64 -1.73 4.44
CA VAL A 10 12.62 -0.65 4.32
C VAL A 10 13.86 -0.98 5.15
N ALA A 11 15.02 -0.51 4.73
CA ALA A 11 16.22 -0.59 5.56
C ALA A 11 16.02 0.12 6.91
N PRO A 12 16.51 -0.46 8.03
CA PRO A 12 16.53 0.23 9.32
C PRO A 12 17.19 1.61 9.18
N GLY A 13 16.61 2.64 9.82
CA GLY A 13 17.09 4.02 9.76
C GLY A 13 16.66 4.82 8.51
N GLN A 14 16.08 4.20 7.49
CA GLN A 14 15.54 4.91 6.31
C GLN A 14 14.03 5.21 6.43
N ARG A 15 13.40 4.77 7.53
CA ARG A 15 11.96 4.85 7.76
C ARG A 15 11.40 6.25 7.58
N GLU A 16 11.96 7.24 8.27
CA GLU A 16 11.43 8.62 8.24
C GLU A 16 11.59 9.27 6.87
N ALA A 17 12.66 8.93 6.15
CA ALA A 17 12.84 9.40 4.77
C ALA A 17 11.79 8.78 3.85
N LEU A 18 11.59 7.46 3.95
CA LEU A 18 10.57 6.77 3.17
C LEU A 18 9.15 7.27 3.51
N THR A 19 8.80 7.45 4.79
CA THR A 19 7.49 7.98 5.18
C THR A 19 7.20 9.32 4.53
N ARG A 20 8.16 10.25 4.50
CA ARG A 20 7.99 11.54 3.80
C ARG A 20 7.77 11.35 2.31
N GLU A 21 8.56 10.48 1.67
CA GLU A 21 8.43 10.20 0.23
C GLU A 21 7.09 9.51 -0.13
N LEU A 22 6.58 8.62 0.74
CA LEU A 22 5.31 7.94 0.51
C LEU A 22 4.10 8.86 0.69
N LEU A 23 4.16 9.84 1.58
CA LEU A 23 3.08 10.81 1.80
C LEU A 23 2.89 11.78 0.61
N GLU A 24 3.84 11.82 -0.34
CA GLU A 24 3.69 12.56 -1.60
C GLU A 24 2.92 11.77 -2.66
N ILE A 25 2.65 10.48 -2.44
CA ILE A 25 1.91 9.62 -3.37
C ILE A 25 0.40 9.79 -3.08
N PRO A 26 -0.43 10.17 -4.07
CA PRO A 26 -1.87 10.30 -3.88
C PRO A 26 -2.51 9.04 -3.31
N GLY A 27 -3.42 9.22 -2.34
CA GLY A 27 -4.16 8.12 -1.71
C GLY A 27 -3.35 7.29 -0.72
N VAL A 28 -2.09 7.62 -0.43
CA VAL A 28 -1.24 6.87 0.51
C VAL A 28 -1.29 7.46 1.92
N GLU A 29 -1.57 6.62 2.90
CA GLU A 29 -1.47 6.94 4.33
C GLU A 29 -0.50 5.98 5.03
N VAL A 30 0.37 6.51 5.89
CA VAL A 30 1.35 5.72 6.65
C VAL A 30 0.96 5.68 8.13
N HIS A 31 0.58 4.51 8.63
CA HIS A 31 0.06 4.31 10.00
C HIS A 31 1.14 4.16 11.06
N GLY A 32 2.33 3.72 10.66
CA GLY A 32 3.45 3.52 11.58
C GLY A 32 4.37 2.40 11.14
N ALA A 33 5.25 1.98 12.06
CA ALA A 33 6.21 0.93 11.83
C ALA A 33 6.07 -0.22 12.80
N ALA A 34 6.43 -1.42 12.35
CA ALA A 34 6.58 -2.55 13.24
C ALA A 34 7.72 -2.29 14.25
N PRO A 35 7.69 -2.93 15.44
CA PRO A 35 8.70 -2.73 16.48
C PRO A 35 10.15 -3.06 16.05
N ASP A 36 10.31 -3.87 15.01
CA ASP A 36 11.62 -4.22 14.43
C ASP A 36 12.23 -3.12 13.54
N GLY A 37 11.49 -2.04 13.26
CA GLY A 37 11.94 -0.89 12.49
C GLY A 37 12.14 -1.14 10.99
N GLY A 38 11.89 -2.35 10.49
CA GLY A 38 12.12 -2.75 9.09
C GLY A 38 10.85 -2.78 8.23
N ARG A 39 9.68 -2.48 8.82
CA ARG A 39 8.38 -2.56 8.16
C ARG A 39 7.53 -1.33 8.46
N LEU A 40 6.87 -0.80 7.43
CA LEU A 40 5.84 0.22 7.51
C LEU A 40 4.46 -0.39 7.19
N ILE A 41 3.44 0.06 7.90
CA ILE A 41 2.04 -0.24 7.59
C ILE A 41 1.47 0.94 6.82
N VAL A 42 0.94 0.67 5.63
CA VAL A 42 0.48 1.67 4.69
C VAL A 42 -0.93 1.31 4.20
N THR A 43 -1.81 2.29 4.12
CA THR A 43 -3.10 2.16 3.41
C THR A 43 -3.01 2.93 2.10
N VAL A 44 -3.60 2.37 1.05
CA VAL A 44 -3.73 3.02 -0.26
C VAL A 44 -5.18 3.01 -0.66
N GLU A 45 -5.73 4.17 -0.99
CA GLU A 45 -7.09 4.34 -1.49
C GLU A 45 -7.08 4.94 -2.90
N ASP A 46 -8.11 4.70 -3.69
CA ASP A 46 -8.35 5.45 -4.93
C ASP A 46 -9.04 6.80 -4.67
N GLY A 47 -9.03 7.69 -5.66
CA GLY A 47 -9.67 8.99 -5.55
C GLY A 47 -9.82 9.68 -6.89
N GLU A 48 -10.25 10.94 -6.86
CA GLU A 48 -10.45 11.71 -8.09
C GLU A 48 -9.10 11.96 -8.79
N GLY A 49 -8.92 11.39 -9.98
CA GLY A 49 -7.73 11.59 -10.81
C GLY A 49 -6.55 10.65 -10.53
N TYR A 50 -6.69 9.64 -9.67
CA TYR A 50 -5.67 8.61 -9.43
C TYR A 50 -6.28 7.25 -9.07
N SER A 51 -5.62 6.16 -9.48
CA SER A 51 -6.03 4.80 -9.15
C SER A 51 -5.21 4.22 -8.00
N MET A 52 -5.84 3.36 -7.18
CA MET A 52 -5.16 2.60 -6.13
C MET A 52 -3.95 1.83 -6.68
N MET A 53 -4.07 1.26 -7.88
CA MET A 53 -2.99 0.47 -8.51
C MET A 53 -1.78 1.32 -8.91
N ASP A 54 -2.00 2.53 -9.42
CA ASP A 54 -0.91 3.46 -9.73
C ASP A 54 -0.15 3.86 -8.46
N SER A 55 -0.88 4.08 -7.36
CA SER A 55 -0.28 4.40 -6.06
C SER A 55 0.49 3.21 -5.46
N ILE A 56 -0.04 1.98 -5.55
CA ILE A 56 0.69 0.75 -5.15
C ILE A 56 1.98 0.61 -5.97
N LEU A 57 1.92 0.85 -7.28
CA LEU A 57 3.08 0.80 -8.15
C LEU A 57 4.12 1.86 -7.74
N ALA A 58 3.69 3.10 -7.49
CA ALA A 58 4.56 4.18 -7.03
C ALA A 58 5.26 3.85 -5.70
N VAL A 59 4.56 3.20 -4.76
CA VAL A 59 5.14 2.68 -3.52
C VAL A 59 6.20 1.62 -3.83
N ASN A 60 5.88 0.64 -4.70
CA ASN A 60 6.75 -0.49 -5.01
C ASN A 60 8.06 -0.05 -5.70
N VAL A 61 7.99 0.91 -6.62
CA VAL A 61 9.17 1.41 -7.37
C VAL A 61 9.97 2.48 -6.63
N ASN A 62 9.55 2.89 -5.43
CA ASN A 62 10.35 3.81 -4.63
C ASN A 62 11.70 3.18 -4.27
N LYS A 63 12.79 3.91 -4.53
CA LYS A 63 14.19 3.44 -4.35
C LYS A 63 14.56 2.95 -2.94
N ARG A 64 13.82 3.34 -1.89
CA ARG A 64 14.05 2.91 -0.50
C ARG A 64 13.18 1.73 -0.10
N VAL A 65 12.26 1.30 -0.95
CA VAL A 65 11.40 0.15 -0.72
C VAL A 65 12.14 -1.12 -1.13
N HIS A 66 12.26 -2.05 -0.20
CA HIS A 66 12.92 -3.34 -0.40
C HIS A 66 11.93 -4.43 -0.82
N GLY A 67 10.65 -4.18 -0.62
CA GLY A 67 9.58 -5.08 -0.99
C GLY A 67 8.24 -4.62 -0.42
N VAL A 68 7.17 -5.01 -1.08
CA VAL A 68 5.79 -4.71 -0.69
C VAL A 68 5.05 -6.02 -0.55
N THR A 69 4.24 -6.14 0.50
CA THR A 69 3.30 -7.25 0.68
C THR A 69 1.89 -6.68 0.75
N LEU A 70 1.02 -7.07 -0.18
CA LEU A 70 -0.41 -6.78 -0.11
C LEU A 70 -1.02 -7.65 1.00
N ALA A 71 -1.45 -7.01 2.08
CA ALA A 71 -2.02 -7.68 3.25
C ALA A 71 -3.55 -7.74 3.19
N TYR A 72 -4.17 -6.77 2.51
CA TYR A 72 -5.60 -6.68 2.33
C TYR A 72 -5.92 -5.92 1.06
N GLU A 73 -7.01 -6.29 0.40
CA GLU A 73 -7.59 -5.57 -0.72
C GLU A 73 -9.11 -5.60 -0.58
N TYR A 74 -9.72 -4.46 -0.85
CA TYR A 74 -11.15 -4.29 -1.04
C TYR A 74 -11.38 -3.61 -2.38
N THR A 75 -12.20 -4.25 -3.22
CA THR A 75 -12.73 -3.65 -4.44
C THR A 75 -14.22 -3.41 -4.30
N GLY A 76 -14.66 -2.19 -4.60
CA GLY A 76 -16.07 -1.81 -4.51
C GLY A 76 -16.97 -2.56 -5.50
N ASP A 77 -16.39 -3.10 -6.56
CA ASP A 77 -17.00 -4.12 -7.40
C ASP A 77 -16.91 -5.42 -6.59
N GLY A 78 -18.01 -5.75 -5.92
CA GLY A 78 -18.08 -6.88 -4.99
C GLY A 78 -17.51 -8.15 -5.61
N ILE A 79 -16.94 -9.01 -4.78
CA ILE A 79 -16.61 -10.38 -5.15
C ILE A 79 -17.93 -11.03 -5.58
N GLU A 80 -18.26 -10.98 -6.87
CA GLU A 80 -19.31 -11.80 -7.44
C GLU A 80 -18.84 -13.23 -7.22
N MET A 81 -19.36 -13.84 -6.16
CA MET A 81 -19.16 -15.24 -5.86
C MET A 81 -19.86 -15.99 -6.98
N GLN A 82 -19.17 -16.21 -8.09
CA GLN A 82 -19.57 -17.18 -9.09
C GLN A 82 -19.35 -18.55 -8.45
N GLU A 83 -20.29 -18.97 -7.61
CA GLU A 83 -20.54 -20.39 -7.39
C GLU A 83 -20.90 -20.96 -8.76
N GLN A 84 -19.90 -21.46 -9.48
CA GLN A 84 -20.12 -22.33 -10.62
C GLN A 84 -20.61 -23.67 -10.05
N GLU A 85 -21.85 -23.99 -10.42
CA GLU A 85 -22.65 -25.15 -10.05
C GLU A 85 -21.88 -26.49 -10.16
N ALA A 86 -22.24 -27.44 -9.29
CA ALA A 86 -22.01 -28.87 -9.48
C ALA A 86 -23.37 -29.60 -9.55
#